data_AF-A0A8I6X8V2-F1
#
_entry.id   AF-A0A8I6X8V2-F1
#
_cell.length_a   1.000
_cell.length_b   1.000
_cell.length_c   1.000
_cell.angle_alpha   90.00
_cell.angle_beta   90.00
_cell.angle_gamma   90.00
#
_symmetry.space_group_name_H-M   'P 1'
#
loop_
_entity.id
_entity.type
_entity.pdbx_description
1 polymer ?
#
loop_
_entity_poly.entity_id
_entity_poly.type
_entity_poly.pdbx_seq_one_letter_code
_entity_poly.pdbx_strand_id
1 'polypeptide(L)'
;MLGVDPDGDGEDDEDKDDESDDDGEDMEVIKDETDANLMNLRRMIYQTIMSSAGAEEAGHKLLSVVRPGQEVELCGMLVECCKQERASNARFYGQLGQRLCGVGRAYRAGFDACFARCYAAAHRMGTDELRAAAGLFAHLLAADAVPWRGVLGGVRITEEDPTSSSRIFMKVMFQEMVEQLGVRVLGRRMNDDDNPVVRDALFPRDKAENTRFAINFFMAIELGGVTEPARKILSL
;
A
#
# COMPACT_ATOMS: atom_id res chain seq x y z
N MET A 1 46.13 -64.95 21.52
CA MET A 1 46.61 -66.23 20.98
C MET A 1 45.50 -67.25 21.19
N LEU A 2 44.86 -67.68 20.08
CA LEU A 2 43.97 -68.86 19.90
C LEU A 2 42.59 -68.73 20.60
N GLY A 3 41.43 -68.68 19.91
CA GLY A 3 40.85 -69.59 18.90
C GLY A 3 39.82 -70.51 19.61
N VAL A 4 38.63 -70.89 19.14
CA VAL A 4 37.95 -70.95 17.83
C VAL A 4 36.43 -71.21 18.12
N ASP A 5 35.52 -70.77 17.23
CA ASP A 5 34.08 -71.11 17.15
C ASP A 5 33.81 -72.62 16.85
N PRO A 6 32.53 -73.08 16.81
CA PRO A 6 31.90 -73.20 15.48
C PRO A 6 30.35 -73.02 15.40
N ASP A 7 29.96 -72.35 14.31
CA ASP A 7 28.92 -72.61 13.30
C ASP A 7 27.71 -73.55 13.53
N GLY A 8 26.54 -73.03 13.13
CA GLY A 8 25.46 -73.74 12.43
C GLY A 8 24.88 -72.79 11.37
N ASP A 9 25.11 -73.01 10.06
CA ASP A 9 24.36 -73.89 9.13
C ASP A 9 22.89 -73.45 9.00
N GLY A 10 22.30 -73.07 7.86
CA GLY A 10 22.66 -73.03 6.45
C GLY A 10 21.34 -72.90 5.65
N GLU A 11 21.32 -72.19 4.52
CA GLU A 11 20.61 -72.58 3.27
C GLU A 11 20.75 -71.47 2.19
N ASP A 12 21.32 -71.90 1.07
CA ASP A 12 21.55 -71.23 -0.22
C ASP A 12 20.26 -71.13 -1.06
N ASP A 13 20.16 -70.14 -1.96
CA ASP A 13 20.22 -70.35 -3.43
C ASP A 13 19.88 -69.08 -4.25
N GLU A 14 20.93 -68.58 -4.91
CA GLU A 14 21.10 -68.13 -6.30
C GLU A 14 20.01 -67.32 -7.09
N ASP A 15 20.42 -66.08 -7.41
CA ASP A 15 20.45 -65.40 -8.73
C ASP A 15 19.23 -65.30 -9.66
N LYS A 16 18.87 -64.06 -9.99
CA LYS A 16 19.01 -63.51 -11.37
C LYS A 16 18.71 -62.02 -11.47
N ASP A 17 19.63 -61.32 -12.12
CA ASP A 17 19.55 -59.96 -12.64
C ASP A 17 18.31 -59.74 -13.53
N ASP A 18 17.68 -58.57 -13.37
CA ASP A 18 17.01 -57.89 -14.48
C ASP A 18 17.25 -56.38 -14.31
N GLU A 19 18.25 -55.88 -15.05
CA GLU A 19 18.43 -54.46 -15.30
C GLU A 19 17.20 -53.93 -16.05
N SER A 20 16.45 -53.04 -15.42
CA SER A 20 15.57 -52.11 -16.12
C SER A 20 15.87 -50.70 -15.63
N ASP A 21 16.76 -50.03 -16.35
CA ASP A 21 16.70 -48.58 -16.52
C ASP A 21 15.32 -48.23 -17.09
N ASP A 22 14.46 -47.63 -16.28
CA ASP A 22 13.36 -46.80 -16.79
C ASP A 22 13.21 -45.58 -15.89
N ASP A 23 13.47 -44.43 -16.51
CA ASP A 23 13.38 -43.07 -16.01
C ASP A 23 11.99 -42.80 -15.42
N GLY A 24 11.82 -43.10 -14.13
CA GLY A 24 10.64 -42.72 -13.35
C GLY A 24 10.88 -41.40 -12.67
N GLU A 25 10.85 -40.32 -13.46
CA GLU A 25 10.80 -38.90 -13.09
C GLU A 25 10.75 -38.67 -11.57
N ASP A 26 11.82 -38.08 -11.02
CA ASP A 26 11.70 -37.19 -9.87
C ASP A 26 10.50 -36.31 -10.18
N MET A 27 9.35 -36.65 -9.60
CA MET A 27 8.23 -35.75 -9.54
C MET A 27 8.79 -34.66 -8.64
N GLU A 28 9.47 -33.68 -9.27
CA GLU A 28 9.67 -32.37 -8.72
C GLU A 28 8.27 -31.96 -8.33
N VAL A 29 7.94 -32.23 -7.07
CA VAL A 29 6.90 -31.55 -6.37
C VAL A 29 7.42 -30.13 -6.40
N ILE A 30 7.10 -29.41 -7.48
CA ILE A 30 7.06 -27.96 -7.51
C ILE A 30 5.95 -27.64 -6.53
N LYS A 31 6.32 -27.79 -5.26
CA LYS A 31 5.57 -27.38 -4.11
C LYS A 31 5.37 -25.91 -4.37
N ASP A 32 4.14 -25.47 -4.18
CA ASP A 32 3.77 -24.07 -4.36
C ASP A 32 4.42 -23.24 -3.23
N GLU A 33 5.75 -23.21 -3.21
CA GLU A 33 6.57 -22.61 -2.16
C GLU A 33 6.42 -21.10 -2.23
N THR A 34 6.13 -20.54 -3.41
CA THR A 34 5.95 -19.10 -3.63
C THR A 34 4.76 -18.56 -2.85
N ASP A 35 3.58 -19.19 -2.96
CA ASP A 35 2.38 -18.74 -2.26
C ASP A 35 2.48 -18.99 -0.74
N ALA A 36 3.03 -20.14 -0.33
CA ALA A 36 3.29 -20.42 1.08
C ALA A 36 4.27 -19.41 1.70
N ASN A 37 5.33 -19.05 0.97
CA ASN A 37 6.30 -18.04 1.41
C ASN A 37 5.67 -16.66 1.50
N LEU A 38 4.80 -16.30 0.56
CA LEU A 38 4.07 -15.03 0.60
C LEU A 38 3.11 -14.96 1.79
N MET A 39 2.35 -16.02 2.05
CA MET A 39 1.47 -16.11 3.22
C MET A 39 2.25 -16.01 4.54
N ASN A 40 3.40 -16.68 4.63
CA ASN A 40 4.27 -16.59 5.79
C ASN A 40 4.80 -15.17 5.99
N LEU A 41 5.24 -14.51 4.91
CA LEU A 41 5.67 -13.11 4.96
C LEU A 41 4.56 -12.18 5.48
N ARG A 42 3.34 -12.30 4.92
CA ARG A 42 2.17 -11.53 5.37
C ARG A 42 1.89 -11.72 6.85
N ARG A 43 1.92 -12.96 7.33
CA ARG A 43 1.74 -13.29 8.76
C ARG A 43 2.82 -12.64 9.62
N MET A 44 4.09 -12.72 9.23
CA MET A 44 5.20 -12.10 9.96
C MET A 44 5.07 -10.57 10.03
N ILE A 45 4.70 -9.93 8.92
CA ILE A 45 4.46 -8.47 8.88
C ILE A 45 3.34 -8.08 9.84
N TYR A 46 2.19 -8.76 9.76
CA TYR A 46 1.05 -8.51 10.64
C TYR A 46 1.42 -8.66 12.12
N GLN A 47 2.05 -9.78 12.48
CA GLN A 47 2.47 -10.02 13.87
C GLN A 47 3.48 -8.97 14.35
N THR A 48 4.38 -8.52 13.48
CA THR A 48 5.36 -7.47 13.82
C THR A 48 4.65 -6.14 14.09
N ILE A 49 3.67 -5.77 13.26
CA ILE A 49 2.88 -4.54 13.45
C ILE A 49 2.13 -4.59 14.78
N MET A 50 1.38 -5.68 15.02
CA MET A 50 0.51 -5.82 16.20
C MET A 50 1.27 -5.99 17.52
N SER A 51 2.51 -6.48 17.48
CA SER A 51 3.35 -6.68 18.67
C SER A 51 4.24 -5.47 19.01
N SER A 52 4.25 -4.42 18.16
CA SER A 52 5.10 -3.26 18.36
C SER A 52 4.40 -2.18 19.18
N ALA A 53 5.14 -1.53 20.09
CA ALA A 53 4.60 -0.47 20.95
C ALA A 53 4.43 0.87 20.21
N GLY A 54 5.16 1.06 19.11
CA GLY A 54 5.10 2.29 18.33
C GLY A 54 5.70 2.16 16.92
N ALA A 55 5.46 3.17 16.08
CA ALA A 55 5.83 3.16 14.67
C ALA A 55 7.37 3.07 14.45
N GLU A 56 8.15 3.58 15.40
CA GLU A 56 9.61 3.49 15.36
C GLU A 56 10.11 2.06 15.51
N GLU A 57 9.64 1.38 16.55
CA GLU A 57 9.97 0.00 16.83
C GLU A 57 9.48 -0.92 15.70
N ALA A 58 8.23 -0.72 15.26
CA ALA A 58 7.66 -1.46 14.14
C ALA A 58 8.51 -1.29 12.88
N GLY A 59 8.89 -0.05 12.53
CA GLY A 59 9.72 0.24 11.38
C GLY A 59 11.07 -0.46 11.44
N HIS A 60 11.75 -0.41 12.59
CA HIS A 60 13.03 -1.09 12.76
C HIS A 60 12.92 -2.62 12.61
N LYS A 61 11.92 -3.24 13.24
CA LYS A 61 11.70 -4.68 13.15
C LYS A 61 11.33 -5.13 11.74
N LEU A 62 10.45 -4.39 11.06
CA LEU A 62 9.95 -4.74 9.72
C LEU A 62 11.06 -4.74 8.66
N LEU A 63 12.07 -3.88 8.80
CA LEU A 63 13.23 -3.88 7.90
C LEU A 63 14.08 -5.15 8.00
N SER A 64 14.02 -5.86 9.11
CA SER A 64 14.66 -7.18 9.27
C SER A 64 13.79 -8.34 8.76
N VAL A 65 12.48 -8.13 8.65
CA VAL A 65 11.52 -9.14 8.16
C VAL A 65 11.47 -9.18 6.63
N VAL A 66 11.60 -8.02 5.98
CA VAL A 66 11.35 -7.85 4.54
C VAL A 66 12.67 -7.84 3.77
N ARG A 67 12.76 -8.66 2.72
CA ARG A 67 13.91 -8.67 1.80
C ARG A 67 13.75 -7.65 0.68
N PRO A 68 14.84 -7.20 0.03
CA PRO A 68 14.74 -6.42 -1.20
C PRO A 68 13.84 -7.11 -2.24
N GLY A 69 12.93 -6.37 -2.84
CA GLY A 69 11.91 -6.87 -3.77
C GLY A 69 10.56 -7.20 -3.12
N GLN A 70 10.46 -7.23 -1.78
CA GLN A 70 9.23 -7.49 -1.04
C GLN A 70 8.58 -6.22 -0.44
N GLU A 71 9.10 -5.04 -0.79
CA GLU A 71 8.64 -3.76 -0.25
C GLU A 71 7.17 -3.47 -0.58
N VAL A 72 6.73 -3.85 -1.78
CA VAL A 72 5.35 -3.68 -2.24
C VAL A 72 4.38 -4.50 -1.38
N GLU A 73 4.76 -5.71 -1.01
CA GLU A 73 3.94 -6.57 -0.14
C GLU A 73 3.84 -5.97 1.27
N LEU A 74 4.94 -5.41 1.80
CA LEU A 74 4.90 -4.68 3.06
C LEU A 74 4.00 -3.44 3.01
N CYS A 75 4.10 -2.62 1.96
CA CYS A 75 3.19 -1.48 1.77
C CYS A 75 1.72 -1.94 1.71
N GLY A 76 1.43 -3.02 0.98
CA GLY A 76 0.10 -3.59 0.86
C GLY A 76 -0.45 -4.06 2.20
N MET A 77 0.32 -4.85 2.94
CA MET A 77 -0.07 -5.33 4.27
C MET A 77 -0.29 -4.18 5.25
N LEU A 78 0.55 -3.14 5.23
CA LEU A 78 0.38 -1.98 6.11
C LEU A 78 -0.95 -1.26 5.83
N VAL A 79 -1.30 -1.07 4.56
CA VAL A 79 -2.57 -0.43 4.16
C VAL A 79 -3.77 -1.29 4.55
N GLU A 80 -3.70 -2.61 4.36
CA GLU A 80 -4.77 -3.53 4.77
C GLU A 80 -4.95 -3.55 6.29
N CYS A 81 -3.87 -3.63 7.06
CA CYS A 81 -3.93 -3.51 8.53
C CYS A 81 -4.54 -2.16 8.95
N CYS A 82 -4.14 -1.06 8.29
CA CYS A 82 -4.69 0.26 8.57
C CYS A 82 -6.20 0.33 8.35
N LYS A 83 -6.71 -0.30 7.28
CA LYS A 83 -8.15 -0.31 6.96
C LYS A 83 -8.99 -1.10 7.97
N GLN A 84 -8.45 -2.18 8.52
CA GLN A 84 -9.14 -3.06 9.47
C GLN A 84 -9.15 -2.51 10.90
N GLU A 85 -8.19 -1.64 11.20
CA GLU A 85 -8.09 -0.96 12.49
C GLU A 85 -9.03 0.24 12.61
N ARG A 86 -9.24 0.71 13.85
CA ARG A 86 -9.96 1.96 14.07
C ARG A 86 -9.23 3.12 13.37
N ALA A 87 -9.98 4.03 12.73
CA ALA A 87 -9.41 5.18 12.02
C ALA A 87 -8.50 6.06 12.90
N SER A 88 -8.67 6.07 14.23
CA SER A 88 -7.77 6.73 15.18
C SER A 88 -6.31 6.22 15.13
N ASN A 89 -6.08 5.01 14.59
CA ASN A 89 -4.75 4.44 14.41
C ASN A 89 -4.05 4.93 13.13
N ALA A 90 -4.72 5.71 12.27
CA ALA A 90 -4.12 6.23 11.04
C ALA A 90 -2.81 6.98 11.28
N ARG A 91 -2.65 7.66 12.43
CA ARG A 91 -1.39 8.32 12.82
C ARG A 91 -0.22 7.34 12.96
N PHE A 92 -0.43 6.19 13.61
CA PHE A 92 0.60 5.16 13.76
C PHE A 92 1.04 4.63 12.39
N TYR A 93 0.07 4.29 11.54
CA TYR A 93 0.33 3.79 10.19
C TYR A 93 0.98 4.84 9.28
N GLY A 94 0.58 6.11 9.41
CA GLY A 94 1.18 7.24 8.70
C GLY A 94 2.65 7.44 9.06
N GLN A 95 2.97 7.43 10.35
CA GLN A 95 4.36 7.52 10.82
C GLN A 95 5.20 6.33 10.38
N LEU A 96 4.64 5.12 10.42
CA LEU A 96 5.34 3.92 9.97
C LEU A 96 5.60 3.97 8.46
N GLY A 97 4.58 4.31 7.66
CA GLY A 97 4.72 4.46 6.21
C GLY A 97 5.70 5.56 5.82
N GLN A 98 5.71 6.69 6.54
CA GLN A 98 6.69 7.76 6.35
C GLN A 98 8.12 7.26 6.58
N ARG A 99 8.36 6.49 7.64
CA ARG A 99 9.67 5.90 7.93
C ARG A 99 10.11 4.97 6.81
N LEU A 100 9.24 4.07 6.34
CA LEU A 100 9.52 3.16 5.23
C LEU A 100 9.85 3.92 3.93
N CYS A 101 9.09 4.98 3.62
CA CYS A 101 9.38 5.85 2.47
C CYS A 101 10.73 6.57 2.56
N GLY A 102 11.24 6.78 3.78
CA GLY A 102 12.57 7.33 4.04
C GLY A 102 13.70 6.34 3.73
N VAL A 103 13.43 5.03 3.79
CA VAL A 103 14.44 3.97 3.55
C VAL A 103 14.76 3.83 2.07
N GLY A 104 13.75 3.86 1.19
CA GLY A 104 13.98 3.62 -0.23
C GLY A 104 12.82 4.00 -1.13
N ARG A 105 13.13 4.23 -2.42
CA ARG A 105 12.13 4.58 -3.43
C ARG A 105 11.13 3.45 -3.73
N ALA A 106 11.52 2.19 -3.49
CA ALA A 106 10.64 1.03 -3.64
C ALA A 106 9.39 1.14 -2.74
N TYR A 107 9.54 1.58 -1.48
CA TYR A 107 8.41 1.82 -0.60
C TYR A 107 7.51 2.96 -1.07
N ARG A 108 8.09 4.04 -1.60
CA ARG A 108 7.31 5.16 -2.16
C ARG A 108 6.44 4.70 -3.32
N ALA A 109 7.02 3.92 -4.24
CA ALA A 109 6.30 3.32 -5.36
C ALA A 109 5.25 2.30 -4.89
N GLY A 110 5.55 1.53 -3.84
CA GLY A 110 4.60 0.62 -3.21
C GLY A 110 3.37 1.33 -2.65
N PHE A 111 3.56 2.42 -1.90
CA PHE A 111 2.44 3.22 -1.39
C PHE A 111 1.67 3.95 -2.49
N ASP A 112 2.34 4.44 -3.53
CA ASP A 112 1.70 5.02 -4.71
C ASP A 112 0.74 4.00 -5.38
N ALA A 113 1.22 2.78 -5.63
CA ALA A 113 0.40 1.69 -6.17
C ALA A 113 -0.74 1.29 -5.21
N CYS A 114 -0.51 1.31 -3.90
CA CYS A 114 -1.56 1.04 -2.91
C CYS A 114 -2.64 2.12 -2.92
N PHE A 115 -2.27 3.40 -3.05
CA PHE A 115 -3.24 4.48 -3.17
C PHE A 115 -4.14 4.28 -4.39
N ALA A 116 -3.55 4.04 -5.56
CA ALA A 116 -4.30 3.84 -6.80
C ALA A 116 -5.31 2.69 -6.66
N ARG A 117 -4.90 1.57 -6.04
CA ARG A 117 -5.78 0.44 -5.73
C ARG A 117 -6.90 0.81 -4.75
N CYS A 118 -6.58 1.49 -3.66
CA CYS A 118 -7.58 1.94 -2.67
C CYS A 118 -8.60 2.89 -3.29
N TYR A 119 -8.14 3.86 -4.08
CA TYR A 119 -9.00 4.86 -4.72
C TYR A 119 -9.94 4.20 -5.74
N ALA A 120 -9.42 3.33 -6.62
CA ALA A 120 -10.24 2.59 -7.58
C ALA A 120 -11.26 1.65 -6.90
N ALA A 121 -10.89 1.06 -5.77
CA ALA A 121 -11.74 0.15 -4.99
C ALA A 121 -12.58 0.85 -3.90
N ALA A 122 -12.58 2.19 -3.82
CA ALA A 122 -13.23 2.93 -2.73
C ALA A 122 -14.72 2.59 -2.57
N HIS A 123 -15.41 2.29 -3.68
CA HIS A 123 -16.83 1.88 -3.68
C HIS A 123 -17.10 0.55 -2.95
N ARG A 124 -16.08 -0.27 -2.71
CA ARG A 124 -16.17 -1.57 -2.01
C ARG A 124 -15.83 -1.48 -0.53
N MET A 125 -15.39 -0.30 -0.07
CA MET A 125 -14.92 -0.08 1.28
C MET A 125 -16.02 0.52 2.15
N GLY A 126 -16.08 0.07 3.41
CA GLY A 126 -16.90 0.71 4.44
C GLY A 126 -16.40 2.10 4.81
N THR A 127 -17.27 2.93 5.40
CA THR A 127 -16.94 4.32 5.74
C THR A 127 -15.72 4.45 6.66
N ASP A 128 -15.55 3.52 7.61
CA ASP A 128 -14.43 3.57 8.54
C ASP A 128 -13.11 3.14 7.88
N GLU A 129 -13.15 2.16 6.97
CA GLU A 129 -12.00 1.75 6.16
C GLU A 129 -11.57 2.91 5.23
N LEU A 130 -12.53 3.61 4.62
CA LEU A 130 -12.26 4.79 3.80
C LEU A 130 -11.57 5.88 4.62
N ARG A 131 -12.05 6.15 5.84
CA ARG A 131 -11.43 7.15 6.73
C ARG A 131 -10.02 6.76 7.13
N ALA A 132 -9.81 5.50 7.51
CA ALA A 132 -8.51 5.01 7.92
C ALA A 132 -7.48 5.10 6.78
N ALA A 133 -7.84 4.62 5.58
CA ALA A 133 -6.97 4.71 4.41
C ALA A 133 -6.72 6.17 3.99
N ALA A 134 -7.75 7.01 3.99
CA ALA A 134 -7.61 8.44 3.68
C ALA A 134 -6.67 9.15 4.65
N GLY A 135 -6.77 8.88 5.96
CA GLY A 135 -5.88 9.44 6.97
C GLY A 135 -4.42 8.99 6.81
N LEU A 136 -4.19 7.72 6.48
CA LEU A 136 -2.86 7.21 6.15
C LEU A 136 -2.23 7.98 4.98
N PHE A 137 -2.94 8.08 3.85
CA PHE A 137 -2.39 8.75 2.67
C PHE A 137 -2.28 10.27 2.83
N ALA A 138 -3.18 10.89 3.60
CA ALA A 138 -3.06 12.29 3.99
C ALA A 138 -1.76 12.56 4.74
N HIS A 139 -1.43 11.73 5.73
CA HIS A 139 -0.16 11.82 6.46
C HIS A 139 1.04 11.67 5.53
N LEU A 140 1.03 10.66 4.64
CA LEU A 140 2.14 10.44 3.71
C LEU A 140 2.35 11.61 2.74
N LEU A 141 1.27 12.23 2.24
CA LEU A 141 1.34 13.41 1.38
C LEU A 141 1.79 14.66 2.13
N ALA A 142 1.27 14.88 3.34
CA ALA A 142 1.61 16.02 4.18
C ALA A 142 3.08 15.98 4.64
N ALA A 143 3.61 14.79 4.90
CA ALA A 143 5.00 14.58 5.29
C ALA A 143 5.99 14.51 4.10
N ASP A 144 5.55 14.75 2.87
CA ASP A 144 6.35 14.57 1.64
C ASP A 144 6.99 13.17 1.51
N ALA A 145 6.37 12.16 2.13
CA ALA A 145 6.85 10.78 2.10
C ALA A 145 6.62 10.14 0.72
N VAL A 146 5.51 10.47 0.08
CA VAL A 146 5.14 10.04 -1.28
C VAL A 146 5.00 11.23 -2.22
N PRO A 147 5.40 11.11 -3.50
CA PRO A 147 5.24 12.19 -4.46
C PRO A 147 3.77 12.47 -4.75
N TRP A 148 3.35 13.74 -4.65
CA TRP A 148 1.97 14.16 -4.94
C TRP A 148 1.54 13.78 -6.36
N ARG A 149 2.47 13.83 -7.32
CA ARG A 149 2.19 13.46 -8.73
C ARG A 149 1.77 11.99 -8.89
N GLY A 150 2.39 11.06 -8.16
CA GLY A 150 2.03 9.65 -8.25
C GLY A 150 0.62 9.43 -7.69
N VAL A 151 0.41 9.92 -6.48
CA VAL A 151 -0.82 9.72 -5.71
C VAL A 151 -2.02 10.47 -6.31
N LEU A 152 -1.89 11.77 -6.56
CA LEU A 152 -3.01 12.62 -6.99
C LEU A 152 -3.13 12.76 -8.51
N GLY A 153 -2.12 12.37 -9.29
CA GLY A 153 -2.14 12.54 -10.74
C GLY A 153 -3.19 11.68 -11.46
N GLY A 154 -3.62 10.58 -10.85
CA GLY A 154 -4.72 9.74 -11.35
C GLY A 154 -6.10 10.11 -10.77
N VAL A 155 -6.17 11.07 -9.85
CA VAL A 155 -7.43 11.57 -9.29
C VAL A 155 -8.05 12.55 -10.27
N ARG A 156 -9.37 12.56 -10.40
CA ARG A 156 -10.06 13.53 -11.25
C ARG A 156 -11.34 14.00 -10.57
N ILE A 157 -11.42 15.30 -10.30
CA ILE A 157 -12.55 15.91 -9.61
C ILE A 157 -13.52 16.50 -10.65
N THR A 158 -14.34 15.64 -11.23
CA THR A 158 -15.40 15.99 -12.19
C THR A 158 -16.75 15.45 -11.72
N GLU A 159 -17.85 15.74 -12.42
CA GLU A 159 -19.17 15.22 -12.05
C GLU A 159 -19.28 13.69 -12.24
N GLU A 160 -18.59 13.16 -13.26
CA GLU A 160 -18.71 11.76 -13.70
C GLU A 160 -17.77 10.80 -12.94
N ASP A 161 -16.62 11.29 -12.44
CA ASP A 161 -15.57 10.42 -11.89
C ASP A 161 -15.79 9.96 -10.44
N PRO A 162 -16.10 10.84 -9.45
CA PRO A 162 -16.11 10.44 -8.05
C PRO A 162 -17.47 9.85 -7.64
N THR A 163 -17.46 8.54 -7.40
CA THR A 163 -18.51 7.85 -6.65
C THR A 163 -18.69 8.46 -5.25
N SER A 164 -19.84 8.23 -4.60
CA SER A 164 -20.08 8.71 -3.23
C SER A 164 -18.96 8.33 -2.25
N SER A 165 -18.45 7.09 -2.34
CA SER A 165 -17.30 6.62 -1.55
C SER A 165 -16.01 7.37 -1.85
N SER A 166 -15.73 7.65 -3.13
CA SER A 166 -14.55 8.43 -3.53
C SER A 166 -14.63 9.87 -3.02
N ARG A 167 -15.84 10.47 -2.96
CA ARG A 167 -16.05 11.79 -2.36
C ARG A 167 -15.76 11.79 -0.86
N ILE A 168 -16.18 10.75 -0.13
CA ILE A 168 -15.87 10.60 1.30
C ILE A 168 -14.36 10.44 1.50
N PHE A 169 -13.71 9.59 0.71
CA PHE A 169 -12.26 9.37 0.76
C PHE A 169 -11.50 10.69 0.58
N MET A 170 -11.79 11.41 -0.51
CA MET A 170 -11.13 12.70 -0.79
C MET A 170 -11.43 13.75 0.25
N LYS A 171 -12.69 13.84 0.73
CA LYS A 171 -13.07 14.75 1.81
C LYS A 171 -12.19 14.56 3.03
N VAL A 172 -12.12 13.32 3.53
CA VAL A 172 -11.36 13.00 4.75
C VAL A 172 -9.87 13.27 4.53
N MET A 173 -9.33 12.83 3.39
CA MET A 173 -7.91 13.01 3.07
C MET A 173 -7.51 14.49 3.04
N PHE A 174 -8.27 15.34 2.32
CA PHE A 174 -7.93 16.76 2.23
C PHE A 174 -8.16 17.52 3.54
N GLN A 175 -9.18 17.15 4.34
CA GLN A 175 -9.40 17.73 5.66
C GLN A 175 -8.23 17.42 6.59
N GLU A 176 -7.78 16.17 6.64
CA GLU A 176 -6.62 15.75 7.42
C GLU A 176 -5.33 16.47 6.95
N MET A 177 -5.13 16.63 5.64
CA MET A 177 -3.99 17.39 5.11
C MET A 177 -4.04 18.87 5.52
N VAL A 178 -5.22 19.48 5.64
CA VAL A 178 -5.35 20.84 6.17
C VAL A 178 -5.01 20.90 7.65
N GLU A 179 -5.39 19.92 8.44
CA GLU A 179 -5.02 19.86 9.85
C GLU A 179 -3.49 19.80 10.04
N GLN A 180 -2.78 19.09 9.15
CA GLN A 180 -1.33 18.93 9.23
C GLN A 180 -0.53 20.08 8.59
N LEU A 181 -0.96 20.60 7.44
CA LEU A 181 -0.23 21.60 6.65
C LEU A 181 -0.75 23.03 6.83
N GLY A 182 -2.03 23.18 7.17
CA GLY A 182 -2.78 24.41 7.05
C GLY A 182 -3.24 24.72 5.62
N VAL A 183 -4.40 25.37 5.50
CA VAL A 183 -5.07 25.64 4.21
C VAL A 183 -4.21 26.44 3.22
N ARG A 184 -3.34 27.33 3.71
CA ARG A 184 -2.47 28.16 2.84
C ARG A 184 -1.39 27.33 2.16
N VAL A 185 -0.75 26.41 2.89
CA VAL A 185 0.31 25.55 2.34
C VAL A 185 -0.31 24.54 1.37
N LEU A 186 -1.41 23.91 1.79
CA LEU A 186 -2.16 22.98 0.94
C LEU A 186 -2.59 23.66 -0.37
N GLY A 187 -3.19 24.86 -0.28
CA GLY A 187 -3.66 25.61 -1.44
C GLY A 187 -2.55 25.95 -2.43
N ARG A 188 -1.36 26.33 -1.96
CA ARG A 188 -0.20 26.56 -2.84
C ARG A 188 0.22 25.29 -3.58
N ARG A 189 0.32 24.15 -2.87
CA ARG A 189 0.74 22.88 -3.48
C ARG A 189 -0.29 22.32 -4.46
N MET A 190 -1.58 22.44 -4.16
CA MET A 190 -2.65 22.01 -5.06
C MET A 190 -2.75 22.86 -6.33
N ASN A 191 -2.34 24.13 -6.26
CA ASN A 191 -2.38 25.07 -7.38
C ASN A 191 -0.99 25.36 -7.96
N ASP A 192 -0.02 24.47 -7.73
CA ASP A 192 1.36 24.67 -8.17
C ASP A 192 1.46 24.53 -9.69
N ASP A 193 1.88 25.61 -10.36
CA ASP A 193 2.03 25.64 -11.81
C ASP A 193 3.23 24.81 -12.29
N ASP A 194 4.20 24.54 -11.42
CA ASP A 194 5.34 23.63 -11.70
C ASP A 194 4.92 22.15 -11.63
N ASN A 195 3.73 21.86 -11.11
CA ASN A 195 3.14 20.53 -11.10
C ASN A 195 1.74 20.53 -11.74
N PRO A 196 1.65 20.76 -13.06
CA PRO A 196 0.37 20.89 -13.76
C PRO A 196 -0.45 19.60 -13.69
N VAL A 197 0.20 18.43 -13.56
CA VAL A 197 -0.49 17.14 -13.45
C VAL A 197 -1.38 17.08 -12.21
N VAL A 198 -0.86 17.47 -11.05
CA VAL A 198 -1.65 17.50 -9.81
C VAL A 198 -2.66 18.63 -9.85
N ARG A 199 -2.26 19.81 -10.31
CA ARG A 199 -3.15 20.97 -10.42
C ARG A 199 -4.37 20.67 -11.29
N ASP A 200 -4.17 20.09 -12.47
CA ASP A 200 -5.24 19.85 -13.44
C ASP A 200 -6.08 18.62 -13.08
N ALA A 201 -5.54 17.69 -12.27
CA ALA A 201 -6.29 16.62 -11.63
C ALA A 201 -7.32 17.15 -10.60
N LEU A 202 -6.89 18.11 -9.77
CA LEU A 202 -7.70 18.67 -8.69
C LEU A 202 -8.60 19.83 -9.13
N PHE A 203 -8.13 20.64 -10.07
CA PHE A 203 -8.84 21.77 -10.66
C PHE A 203 -8.82 21.67 -12.18
N PRO A 204 -9.60 20.75 -12.79
CA PRO A 204 -9.61 20.58 -14.24
C PRO A 204 -10.02 21.88 -14.94
N ARG A 205 -9.29 22.21 -16.02
CA ARG A 205 -9.48 23.43 -16.83
C ARG A 205 -9.94 23.15 -18.26
N ASP A 206 -10.29 21.90 -18.54
CA ASP A 206 -10.72 21.42 -19.85
C ASP A 206 -12.15 21.87 -20.21
N LYS A 207 -13.06 21.86 -19.22
CA LYS A 207 -14.43 22.37 -19.35
C LYS A 207 -14.79 23.22 -18.14
N ALA A 208 -15.54 24.31 -18.39
CA ALA A 208 -16.01 25.19 -17.31
C ALA A 208 -16.86 24.45 -16.26
N GLU A 209 -17.62 23.43 -16.67
CA GLU A 209 -18.42 22.57 -15.78
C GLU A 209 -17.53 21.80 -14.80
N ASN A 210 -16.44 21.19 -15.27
CA ASN A 210 -15.49 20.48 -14.42
C ASN A 210 -14.81 21.42 -13.41
N THR A 211 -14.41 22.61 -13.86
CA THR A 211 -13.84 23.63 -12.97
C THR A 211 -14.84 24.05 -11.88
N ARG A 212 -16.12 24.28 -12.25
CA ARG A 212 -17.19 24.59 -11.28
C ARG A 212 -17.42 23.45 -10.31
N PHE A 213 -17.44 22.21 -10.79
CA PHE A 213 -17.60 21.04 -9.94
C PHE A 213 -16.48 20.93 -8.92
N ALA A 214 -15.21 21.09 -9.33
CA ALA A 214 -14.07 21.09 -8.42
C ALA A 214 -14.16 22.19 -7.37
N ILE A 215 -14.52 23.43 -7.77
CA ILE A 215 -14.75 24.53 -6.82
C ILE A 215 -15.85 24.15 -5.82
N ASN A 216 -17.00 23.68 -6.29
CA ASN A 216 -18.12 23.30 -5.43
C ASN A 216 -17.76 22.16 -4.47
N PHE A 217 -17.01 21.16 -4.94
CA PHE A 217 -16.52 20.07 -4.11
C PHE A 217 -15.66 20.60 -2.95
N PHE A 218 -14.64 21.42 -3.24
CA PHE A 218 -13.77 21.97 -2.21
C PHE A 218 -14.47 22.98 -1.28
N MET A 219 -15.46 23.73 -1.79
CA MET A 219 -16.32 24.57 -0.95
C MET A 219 -17.16 23.74 0.02
N ALA A 220 -17.75 22.62 -0.45
CA ALA A 220 -18.59 21.75 0.36
C ALA A 220 -17.84 20.99 1.46
N ILE A 221 -16.53 20.81 1.31
CA ILE A 221 -15.66 20.22 2.35
C ILE A 221 -14.93 21.28 3.19
N GLU A 222 -15.41 22.54 3.14
CA GLU A 222 -14.93 23.69 3.92
C GLU A 222 -13.51 24.14 3.57
N LEU A 223 -13.03 23.80 2.36
CA LEU A 223 -11.71 24.18 1.84
C LEU A 223 -11.79 25.28 0.78
N GLY A 224 -12.73 26.22 0.90
CA GLY A 224 -12.93 27.31 -0.07
C GLY A 224 -11.69 28.19 -0.30
N GLY A 225 -10.75 28.23 0.65
CA GLY A 225 -9.49 28.96 0.50
C GLY A 225 -8.59 28.41 -0.62
N VAL A 226 -8.67 27.12 -0.94
CA VAL A 226 -7.83 26.51 -1.99
C VAL A 226 -8.35 26.75 -3.41
N THR A 227 -9.59 27.24 -3.55
CA THR A 227 -10.28 27.38 -4.85
C THR A 227 -10.12 28.76 -5.50
N GLU A 228 -9.41 29.69 -4.84
CA GLU A 228 -9.30 31.08 -5.32
C GLU A 228 -8.73 31.18 -6.75
N PRO A 229 -7.66 30.45 -7.14
CA PRO A 229 -7.17 30.49 -8.51
C PRO A 229 -8.20 29.97 -9.53
N ALA A 230 -8.91 28.89 -9.21
CA ALA A 230 -9.93 28.31 -10.08
C ALA A 230 -11.14 29.24 -10.27
N ARG A 231 -11.55 29.96 -9.21
CA ARG A 231 -12.63 30.96 -9.29
C ARG A 231 -12.29 32.11 -10.25
N LYS A 232 -11.05 32.60 -10.20
CA LYS A 232 -10.55 33.64 -11.13
C LYS A 232 -10.63 33.23 -12.60
N ILE A 233 -10.40 31.95 -12.91
CA ILE A 233 -10.51 31.42 -14.29
C ILE A 233 -11.94 31.54 -14.81
N LEU A 234 -12.94 31.34 -13.95
CA LEU A 234 -14.35 31.42 -14.31
C LEU A 234 -14.95 32.83 -14.19
N SER A 235 -14.13 33.83 -13.81
CA SER A 235 -14.61 35.17 -13.43
C SER A 235 -15.68 35.13 -12.32
N LEU A 236 -15.54 34.19 -11.38
CA LEU A 236 -16.36 34.03 -10.17
C LEU A 236 -15.66 34.59 -8.92
#